data_AF-A0A0J7ZDR1-F1
#
_entry.id   AF-A0A0J7ZDR1-F1
#
_cell.length_a   1.000
_cell.length_b   1.000
_cell.length_c   1.000
_cell.angle_alpha   90.00
_cell.angle_beta   90.00
_cell.angle_gamma   90.00
#
_symmetry.space_group_name_H-M   'P 1'
#
loop_
_entity.id
_entity.type
_entity.pdbx_description
1 polymer ?
#
loop_
_entity_poly.entity_id
_entity_poly.type
_entity_poly.pdbx_seq_one_letter_code
_entity_poly.pdbx_strand_id
1 'polypeptide(L)'
;MVIALLNRRRHASPEPPPIEPCPETGKTWMPEGVTVVERHWNQPKSAIVLVYFADDNCDHHIVACLGCHFSAVTDPDAAYSSGLKLPAASRIATEHATSCRALSRAIPDRPDDATAREQLRKWTLGWQRRDDKVQILVSYFDVHRLILQRSTEWIEAELQQLAADRPDVFAIQRSDYGDHPTFYYFVLSPPEW
;
A
#
# COMPACT_ATOMS: atom_id res chain seq x y z
N MET A 1 -47.07 23.59 58.20
CA MET A 1 -45.65 23.82 57.84
C MET A 1 -44.88 22.53 58.11
N VAL A 2 -44.57 21.74 57.06
CA VAL A 2 -43.40 20.86 56.93
C VAL A 2 -43.17 20.70 55.42
N ILE A 3 -42.04 21.20 54.93
CA ILE A 3 -41.59 21.05 53.53
C ILE A 3 -40.76 19.77 53.48
N ALA A 4 -41.24 18.75 52.77
CA ALA A 4 -40.45 17.56 52.48
C ALA A 4 -39.70 17.76 51.15
N LEU A 5 -38.41 18.08 51.25
CA LEU A 5 -37.44 18.08 50.16
C LEU A 5 -36.80 16.69 50.07
N LEU A 6 -37.04 15.92 49.01
CA LEU A 6 -36.24 14.73 48.70
C LEU A 6 -36.01 14.57 47.18
N ASN A 7 -34.84 15.07 46.78
CA ASN A 7 -33.85 14.51 45.86
C ASN A 7 -34.28 14.03 44.45
N ARG A 8 -33.94 14.88 43.46
CA ARG A 8 -33.66 14.48 42.08
C ARG A 8 -32.72 13.26 42.08
N ARG A 9 -33.21 12.11 41.63
CA ARG A 9 -32.37 11.02 41.13
C ARG A 9 -31.50 11.60 40.01
N ARG A 10 -30.19 11.69 40.25
CA ARG A 10 -29.22 11.74 39.16
C ARG A 10 -29.36 10.40 38.44
N HIS A 11 -30.01 10.39 37.27
CA HIS A 11 -29.79 9.30 36.34
C HIS A 11 -28.29 9.30 36.03
N ALA A 12 -27.63 8.21 36.42
CA ALA A 12 -26.30 7.92 35.94
C ALA A 12 -26.36 8.01 34.41
N SER A 13 -25.45 8.81 33.82
CA SER A 13 -25.22 8.79 32.38
C SER A 13 -25.00 7.33 31.99
N PRO A 14 -25.65 6.83 30.91
CA PRO A 14 -25.31 5.51 30.40
C PRO A 14 -23.81 5.46 30.20
N GLU A 15 -23.18 4.44 30.77
CA GLU A 15 -21.80 4.10 30.50
C GLU A 15 -21.63 4.03 28.97
N PRO A 16 -20.60 4.67 28.39
CA PRO A 16 -20.33 4.52 26.97
C PRO A 16 -20.26 3.02 26.65
N PRO A 17 -20.85 2.57 25.52
CA PRO A 17 -20.74 1.16 25.16
C PRO A 17 -19.25 0.76 25.17
N PRO A 18 -18.94 -0.48 25.60
CA PRO A 18 -17.58 -0.97 25.58
C PRO A 18 -16.97 -0.70 24.21
N ILE A 19 -15.85 0.02 24.18
CA ILE A 19 -15.07 0.18 22.96
C ILE A 19 -14.70 -1.23 22.55
N GLU A 20 -15.27 -1.73 21.45
CA GLU A 20 -14.86 -3.01 20.89
C GLU A 20 -13.34 -2.99 20.75
N PRO A 21 -12.64 -3.99 21.31
CA PRO A 21 -11.20 -4.08 21.14
C PRO A 21 -10.89 -3.99 19.65
N CYS A 22 -9.98 -3.09 19.28
CA CYS A 22 -9.44 -3.06 17.93
C CYS A 22 -9.12 -4.50 17.52
N PRO A 23 -9.61 -4.99 16.36
CA PRO A 23 -9.32 -6.35 16.00
C PRO A 23 -7.79 -6.50 15.98
N GLU A 24 -7.25 -7.61 16.50
CA GLU A 24 -5.80 -7.83 16.69
C GLU A 24 -4.97 -7.63 15.39
N THR A 25 -5.65 -7.52 14.27
CA THR A 25 -5.23 -7.35 12.88
C THR A 25 -4.64 -5.98 12.51
N GLY A 26 -4.01 -5.26 13.43
CA GLY A 26 -3.49 -3.92 13.14
C GLY A 26 -2.03 -3.76 13.48
N LYS A 27 -1.78 -3.50 14.78
CA LYS A 27 -0.51 -2.93 15.26
C LYS A 27 0.72 -3.78 14.97
N THR A 28 0.59 -5.10 14.94
CA THR A 28 1.71 -6.04 14.80
C THR A 28 1.91 -6.55 13.38
N TRP A 29 0.95 -6.34 12.48
CA TRP A 29 1.09 -6.80 11.10
C TRP A 29 2.04 -5.91 10.32
N MET A 30 3.16 -6.51 9.89
CA MET A 30 4.17 -5.91 9.03
C MET A 30 4.45 -6.89 7.90
N PRO A 31 3.77 -6.74 6.74
CA PRO A 31 4.01 -7.63 5.61
C PRO A 31 5.42 -7.42 5.06
N GLU A 32 5.99 -8.47 4.48
CA GLU A 32 7.31 -8.37 3.87
C GLU A 32 7.36 -7.29 2.78
N GLY A 33 8.45 -6.52 2.75
CA GLY A 33 8.66 -5.43 1.80
C GLY A 33 7.82 -4.19 2.09
N VAL A 34 7.31 -4.06 3.31
CA VAL A 34 6.53 -2.91 3.76
C VAL A 34 6.86 -2.57 5.22
N THR A 35 7.16 -1.30 5.45
CA THR A 35 7.19 -0.73 6.80
C THR A 35 5.97 0.14 7.02
N VAL A 36 5.02 -0.37 7.80
CA VAL A 36 3.80 0.37 8.18
C VAL A 36 4.12 1.38 9.28
N VAL A 37 4.03 2.67 8.95
CA VAL A 37 4.33 3.79 9.85
C VAL A 37 3.09 4.21 10.65
N GLU A 38 1.94 4.32 9.99
CA GLU A 38 0.70 4.72 10.63
C GLU A 38 -0.49 3.86 10.21
N ARG A 39 -1.49 3.81 11.09
CA ARG A 39 -2.75 3.10 10.87
C ARG A 39 -3.88 4.03 11.27
N HIS A 40 -4.78 4.27 10.33
CA HIS A 40 -5.93 5.13 10.47
C HIS A 40 -7.20 4.28 10.36
N TRP A 41 -8.12 4.42 11.30
CA TRP A 41 -9.38 3.69 11.32
C TRP A 41 -10.50 4.56 11.89
N ASN A 42 -11.74 4.27 11.51
CA ASN A 42 -12.92 4.98 12.01
C ASN A 42 -13.83 4.00 12.79
N GLN A 43 -14.13 4.30 14.06
CA GLN A 43 -14.83 3.36 14.95
C GLN A 43 -16.27 2.97 14.58
N PRO A 44 -17.05 3.74 13.79
CA PRO A 44 -18.32 3.24 13.24
C PRO A 44 -18.16 2.61 11.84
N LYS A 45 -16.98 2.71 11.19
CA LYS A 45 -16.74 2.28 9.80
C LYS A 45 -15.35 1.65 9.71
N SER A 46 -15.31 0.33 9.80
CA SER A 46 -14.12 -0.50 10.03
C SER A 46 -13.04 -0.48 8.95
N ALA A 47 -13.00 0.50 8.04
CA ALA A 47 -11.94 0.65 7.06
C ALA A 47 -10.61 0.95 7.76
N ILE A 48 -9.62 0.08 7.53
CA ILE A 48 -8.25 0.30 7.96
C ILE A 48 -7.48 0.90 6.79
N VAL A 49 -6.88 2.06 7.03
CA VAL A 49 -6.04 2.75 6.06
C VAL A 49 -4.62 2.81 6.61
N LEU A 50 -3.67 2.37 5.80
CA LEU A 50 -2.27 2.26 6.19
C LEU A 50 -1.47 3.35 5.51
N VAL A 51 -0.53 3.92 6.27
CA VAL A 51 0.56 4.72 5.73
C VAL A 51 1.82 3.87 5.86
N TYR A 52 2.50 3.62 4.76
CA TYR A 52 3.69 2.77 4.74
C TYR A 52 4.72 3.26 3.75
N PHE A 53 5.93 2.72 3.81
CA PHE A 53 6.91 2.83 2.73
C PHE A 53 7.43 1.43 2.37
N ALA A 54 7.90 1.27 1.13
CA ALA A 54 8.28 -0.02 0.53
C ALA A 54 9.78 -0.33 0.61
N ASP A 55 10.58 0.68 0.91
CA ASP A 55 12.04 0.64 1.01
C ASP A 55 12.48 1.68 2.03
N ASP A 56 13.37 1.29 2.96
CA ASP A 56 13.94 2.17 3.99
C ASP A 56 14.70 3.36 3.39
N ASN A 57 15.11 3.26 2.12
CA ASN A 57 15.85 4.31 1.41
C ASN A 57 14.94 5.26 0.59
N CYS A 58 13.61 5.09 0.66
CA CYS A 58 12.64 5.92 -0.06
C CYS A 58 12.04 7.02 0.84
N ASP A 59 12.16 8.28 0.39
CA ASP A 59 11.62 9.45 1.10
C ASP A 59 10.12 9.69 0.89
N HIS A 60 9.39 8.72 0.32
CA HIS A 60 7.96 8.79 0.04
C HIS A 60 7.17 7.70 0.73
N HIS A 61 5.94 8.04 1.07
CA HIS A 61 4.97 7.17 1.72
C HIS A 61 3.90 6.77 0.71
N ILE A 62 3.27 5.64 0.96
CA ILE A 62 2.09 5.17 0.25
C ILE A 62 0.95 5.08 1.25
N VAL A 63 -0.21 5.56 0.84
CA VAL A 63 -1.47 5.34 1.55
C VAL A 63 -2.23 4.23 0.85
N ALA A 64 -2.74 3.26 1.58
CA ALA A 64 -3.62 2.24 1.02
C ALA A 64 -4.71 1.81 2.00
N CYS A 65 -5.91 1.54 1.48
CA CYS A 65 -7.02 1.02 2.28
C CYS A 65 -7.06 -0.51 2.19
N LEU A 66 -7.13 -1.21 3.31
CA LEU A 66 -7.33 -2.66 3.32
C LEU A 66 -8.77 -3.07 2.93
N GLY A 67 -9.73 -2.15 3.07
CA GLY A 67 -11.15 -2.42 2.77
C GLY A 67 -11.52 -2.30 1.28
N CYS A 68 -10.78 -1.49 0.50
CA CYS A 68 -11.11 -1.16 -0.88
C CYS A 68 -9.86 -0.96 -1.75
N HIS A 69 -10.04 -0.61 -3.03
CA HIS A 69 -8.93 -0.42 -3.97
C HIS A 69 -8.28 0.97 -3.90
N PHE A 70 -8.51 1.73 -2.82
CA PHE A 70 -7.91 3.06 -2.68
C PHE A 70 -6.42 2.96 -2.37
N SER A 71 -5.62 3.68 -3.16
CA SER A 71 -4.19 3.91 -2.93
C SER A 71 -3.78 5.32 -3.36
N ALA A 72 -2.82 5.93 -2.67
CA ALA A 72 -2.24 7.21 -3.03
C ALA A 72 -0.71 7.22 -2.81
N VAL A 73 0.02 7.78 -3.78
CA VAL A 73 1.50 7.92 -3.75
C VAL A 73 1.98 9.33 -4.05
N THR A 74 1.06 10.21 -4.44
CA THR A 74 1.32 11.61 -4.75
C THR A 74 0.37 12.47 -3.94
N ASP A 75 0.86 13.62 -3.49
CA ASP A 75 0.02 14.65 -2.91
C ASP A 75 -0.77 15.34 -4.04
N PRO A 76 -2.12 15.31 -4.02
CA PRO A 76 -2.92 16.00 -5.04
C PRO A 76 -2.74 17.52 -5.01
N ASP A 77 -2.28 18.08 -3.89
CA ASP A 77 -2.12 19.53 -3.70
C ASP A 77 -0.69 20.01 -4.05
N ALA A 78 0.23 19.09 -4.35
CA ALA A 78 1.61 19.44 -4.70
C ALA A 78 1.75 19.78 -6.20
N ALA A 79 2.40 20.91 -6.48
CA ALA A 79 2.67 21.37 -7.84
C ALA A 79 3.63 20.45 -8.63
N TYR A 80 4.41 19.60 -7.93
CA TYR A 80 5.36 18.67 -8.52
C TYR A 80 5.24 17.30 -7.84
N SER A 81 5.42 16.21 -8.60
CA SER A 81 5.34 14.84 -8.08
C SER A 81 6.61 14.45 -7.33
N SER A 82 6.77 14.89 -6.08
CA SER A 82 7.91 14.53 -5.22
C SER A 82 7.66 13.30 -4.35
N GLY A 83 6.63 12.50 -4.67
CA GLY A 83 6.11 11.47 -3.77
C GLY A 83 5.42 12.06 -2.53
N LEU A 84 4.68 11.23 -1.81
CA LEU A 84 3.89 11.67 -0.66
C LEU A 84 4.74 11.73 0.62
N LYS A 85 4.78 12.90 1.28
CA LYS A 85 5.45 13.05 2.59
C LYS A 85 4.51 12.64 3.72
N LEU A 86 5.08 12.24 4.86
CA LEU A 86 4.32 11.70 6.00
C LEU A 86 3.13 12.61 6.40
N PRO A 87 3.27 13.93 6.60
CA PRO A 87 2.12 14.77 7.00
C PRO A 87 0.96 14.75 5.98
N ALA A 88 1.27 14.75 4.69
CA ALA A 88 0.26 14.65 3.63
C ALA A 88 -0.35 13.24 3.59
N ALA A 89 0.46 12.20 3.78
CA ALA A 89 0.00 10.81 3.85
C ALA A 89 -0.98 10.59 5.02
N SER A 90 -0.63 11.08 6.22
CA SER A 90 -1.47 11.00 7.41
C SER A 90 -2.81 11.70 7.22
N ARG A 91 -2.79 12.89 6.59
CA ARG A 91 -4.01 13.63 6.23
C ARG A 91 -4.91 12.83 5.29
N ILE A 92 -4.36 12.38 4.15
CA ILE A 92 -5.10 11.58 3.16
C ILE A 92 -5.65 10.29 3.80
N ALA A 93 -4.85 9.62 4.64
CA ALA A 93 -5.27 8.41 5.33
C ALA A 93 -6.44 8.66 6.30
N THR A 94 -6.39 9.77 7.06
CA THR A 94 -7.46 10.18 7.97
C THR A 94 -8.75 10.53 7.20
N GLU A 95 -8.63 11.33 6.14
CA GLU A 95 -9.76 11.72 5.27
C GLU A 95 -10.41 10.49 4.62
N HIS A 96 -9.60 9.54 4.15
CA HIS A 96 -10.11 8.30 3.59
C HIS A 96 -10.75 7.41 4.65
N ALA A 97 -10.10 7.19 5.80
CA ALA A 97 -10.64 6.35 6.87
C ALA A 97 -12.00 6.85 7.39
N THR A 98 -12.20 8.17 7.46
CA THR A 98 -13.46 8.78 7.94
C THR A 98 -14.61 8.67 6.92
N SER A 99 -14.30 8.80 5.63
CA SER A 99 -15.28 8.79 4.54
C SER A 99 -15.60 7.39 4.01
N CYS A 100 -14.61 6.48 4.00
CA CYS A 100 -14.72 5.15 3.45
C CYS A 100 -15.78 4.31 4.18
N ARG A 101 -16.60 3.60 3.39
CA ARG A 101 -17.67 2.72 3.87
C ARG A 101 -17.36 1.24 3.64
N ALA A 102 -16.16 0.93 3.17
CA ALA A 102 -15.74 -0.46 3.03
C ALA A 102 -15.65 -1.09 4.43
N LEU A 103 -16.15 -2.32 4.54
CA LEU A 103 -15.95 -3.12 5.75
C LEU A 103 -14.47 -3.43 5.89
N SER A 104 -14.01 -3.59 7.13
CA SER A 104 -12.69 -4.15 7.38
C SER A 104 -12.62 -5.49 6.68
N ARG A 105 -11.69 -5.63 5.74
CA ARG A 105 -11.29 -6.97 5.30
C ARG A 105 -10.35 -7.53 6.36
N ALA A 106 -10.35 -8.85 6.50
CA ALA A 106 -9.26 -9.51 7.21
C ALA A 106 -7.92 -9.03 6.60
N ILE A 107 -6.87 -9.00 7.43
CA ILE A 107 -5.51 -8.83 6.91
C ILE A 107 -5.33 -9.84 5.77
N PRO A 108 -4.82 -9.41 4.60
CA PRO A 108 -4.52 -10.35 3.54
C PRO A 108 -3.38 -11.28 3.98
N ASP A 109 -3.60 -12.58 3.84
CA ASP A 109 -2.54 -13.57 4.00
C ASP A 109 -1.41 -13.28 3.00
N ARG A 110 -0.19 -13.67 3.38
CA ARG A 110 0.94 -13.63 2.46
C ARG A 110 0.68 -14.61 1.32
N PRO A 111 0.66 -14.17 0.04
CA PRO A 111 0.52 -15.09 -1.07
C PRO A 111 1.73 -16.01 -1.16
N ASP A 112 1.54 -17.22 -1.70
CA ASP A 112 2.67 -18.07 -2.07
C ASP A 112 3.50 -17.45 -3.21
N ASP A 113 4.73 -17.94 -3.41
CA ASP A 113 5.65 -17.37 -4.41
C ASP A 113 5.13 -17.52 -5.84
N ALA A 114 4.36 -18.56 -6.14
CA ALA A 114 3.81 -18.77 -7.48
C ALA A 114 2.76 -17.70 -7.82
N THR A 115 1.84 -17.45 -6.89
CA THR A 115 0.79 -16.44 -6.98
C THR A 115 1.39 -15.04 -7.05
N ALA A 116 2.36 -14.74 -6.18
CA ALA A 116 3.05 -13.44 -6.18
C ALA A 116 3.76 -13.19 -7.53
N ARG A 117 4.44 -14.22 -8.06
CA ARG A 117 5.15 -14.16 -9.35
C ARG A 117 4.19 -13.93 -10.51
N GLU A 118 3.06 -14.62 -10.52
CA GLU A 118 2.04 -14.44 -11.56
C GLU A 118 1.49 -13.01 -11.55
N GLN A 119 1.16 -12.47 -10.37
CA GLN A 119 0.68 -11.09 -10.24
C GLN A 119 1.73 -10.07 -10.68
N LEU A 120 2.98 -10.24 -10.25
CA LEU A 120 4.09 -9.39 -10.65
C LEU A 120 4.22 -9.38 -12.18
N ARG A 121 4.31 -10.55 -12.81
CA ARG A 121 4.42 -10.68 -14.27
C ARG A 121 3.24 -10.05 -14.99
N LYS A 122 2.02 -10.24 -14.49
CA LYS A 122 0.81 -9.65 -15.05
C LYS A 122 0.85 -8.12 -15.03
N TRP A 123 1.24 -7.51 -13.91
CA TRP A 123 1.35 -6.05 -13.84
C TRP A 123 2.50 -5.52 -14.68
N THR A 124 3.66 -6.18 -14.63
CA THR A 124 4.82 -5.83 -15.46
C THR A 124 4.45 -5.79 -16.94
N LEU A 125 3.88 -6.89 -17.46
CA LEU A 125 3.52 -6.99 -18.88
C LEU A 125 2.28 -6.15 -19.23
N GLY A 126 1.44 -5.82 -18.25
CA GLY A 126 0.30 -4.92 -18.42
C GLY A 126 0.69 -3.48 -18.76
N TRP A 127 1.94 -3.06 -18.50
CA TRP A 127 2.46 -1.76 -18.91
C TRP A 127 2.91 -1.69 -20.37
N GLN A 128 2.79 -2.78 -21.12
CA GLN A 128 3.04 -2.76 -22.55
C GLN A 128 2.15 -1.71 -23.22
N ARG A 129 2.78 -0.76 -23.91
CA ARG A 129 2.11 0.21 -24.77
C ARG A 129 2.39 -0.16 -26.22
N ARG A 130 1.49 0.26 -27.12
CA ARG A 130 1.68 0.06 -28.55
C ARG A 130 2.86 0.93 -29.01
N ASP A 131 3.84 0.30 -29.66
CA ASP A 131 4.99 0.93 -30.34
C ASP A 131 6.06 1.56 -29.45
N ASP A 132 5.97 1.37 -28.12
CA ASP A 132 6.93 1.91 -27.15
C ASP A 132 7.74 0.83 -26.45
N LYS A 133 9.02 1.16 -26.17
CA LYS A 133 9.81 0.51 -25.13
C LYS A 133 9.54 1.24 -23.83
N VAL A 134 8.92 0.58 -22.87
CA VAL A 134 8.52 1.21 -21.60
C VAL A 134 9.51 0.83 -20.51
N GLN A 135 10.20 1.83 -19.95
CA GLN A 135 11.04 1.63 -18.77
C GLN A 135 10.17 1.44 -17.54
N ILE A 136 10.46 0.38 -16.78
CA ILE A 136 9.81 0.05 -15.51
C ILE A 136 10.79 0.28 -14.38
N LEU A 137 10.33 1.01 -13.36
CA LEU A 137 11.05 1.20 -12.11
C LEU A 137 10.47 0.24 -11.06
N VAL A 138 11.32 -0.28 -10.17
CA VAL A 138 10.86 -1.15 -9.07
C VAL A 138 9.85 -0.42 -8.18
N SER A 139 10.00 0.89 -8.03
CA SER A 139 9.06 1.74 -7.27
C SER A 139 7.63 1.77 -7.85
N TYR A 140 7.42 1.37 -9.10
CA TYR A 140 6.06 1.24 -9.66
C TYR A 140 5.26 0.15 -8.96
N PHE A 141 5.92 -0.81 -8.30
CA PHE A 141 5.28 -1.86 -7.52
C PHE A 141 5.00 -1.48 -6.07
N ASP A 142 5.42 -0.29 -5.61
CA ASP A 142 5.26 0.14 -4.22
C ASP A 142 3.79 0.17 -3.78
N VAL A 143 2.90 0.58 -4.68
CA VAL A 143 1.44 0.56 -4.49
C VAL A 143 0.86 -0.86 -4.38
N HIS A 144 1.61 -1.86 -4.85
CA HIS A 144 1.20 -3.26 -4.86
C HIS A 144 1.85 -4.07 -3.75
N ARG A 145 2.71 -3.48 -2.91
CA ARG A 145 3.48 -4.20 -1.87
C ARG A 145 2.61 -4.89 -0.82
N LEU A 146 1.46 -4.32 -0.47
CA LEU A 146 0.52 -4.98 0.44
C LEU A 146 -0.10 -6.25 -0.16
N ILE A 147 -0.19 -6.33 -1.49
CA ILE A 147 -0.71 -7.50 -2.22
C ILE A 147 0.41 -8.51 -2.44
N LEU A 148 1.60 -8.06 -2.86
CA LEU A 148 2.75 -8.95 -3.11
C LEU A 148 3.31 -9.53 -1.82
N GLN A 149 3.46 -8.70 -0.79
CA GLN A 149 4.17 -9.01 0.44
C GLN A 149 5.55 -9.64 0.14
N ARG A 150 6.36 -8.94 -0.65
CA ARG A 150 7.71 -9.36 -1.07
C ARG A 150 8.69 -8.22 -0.99
N SER A 151 9.94 -8.53 -0.68
CA SER A 151 11.04 -7.57 -0.60
C SER A 151 11.43 -7.00 -1.97
N THR A 152 12.20 -5.93 -1.98
CA THR A 152 12.72 -5.32 -3.22
C THR A 152 13.61 -6.29 -3.98
N GLU A 153 14.48 -6.99 -3.27
CA GLU A 153 15.40 -7.99 -3.83
C GLU A 153 14.63 -9.14 -4.51
N TRP A 154 13.52 -9.57 -3.90
CA TRP A 154 12.67 -10.60 -4.50
C TRP A 154 12.04 -10.11 -5.81
N ILE A 155 11.53 -8.87 -5.84
CA ILE A 155 10.95 -8.28 -7.06
C ILE A 155 12.02 -8.17 -8.15
N GLU A 156 13.21 -7.67 -7.82
CA GLU A 156 14.32 -7.56 -8.78
C GLU A 156 14.74 -8.91 -9.35
N ALA A 157 14.88 -9.93 -8.50
CA ALA A 157 15.20 -11.29 -8.93
C ALA A 157 14.15 -11.84 -9.90
N GLU A 158 12.87 -11.62 -9.62
CA GLU A 158 11.79 -12.08 -10.50
C GLU A 158 11.70 -11.32 -11.82
N LEU A 159 12.02 -10.02 -11.84
CA LEU A 159 12.13 -9.25 -13.08
C LEU A 159 13.33 -9.71 -13.92
N GLN A 160 14.46 -10.01 -13.29
CA GLN A 160 15.62 -10.62 -13.96
C GLN A 160 15.27 -11.98 -14.55
N GLN A 161 14.58 -12.83 -13.79
CA GLN A 161 14.12 -14.13 -14.28
C GLN A 161 13.12 -13.98 -15.44
N LEU A 162 12.21 -13.00 -15.37
CA LEU A 162 11.29 -12.71 -16.47
C LEU A 162 12.02 -12.33 -17.76
N ALA A 163 13.10 -11.53 -17.67
CA ALA A 163 13.91 -11.18 -18.84
C ALA A 163 14.61 -12.42 -19.44
N ALA A 164 15.01 -13.37 -18.61
CA ALA A 164 15.59 -14.63 -19.07
C ALA A 164 14.54 -15.57 -19.71
N ASP A 165 13.36 -15.67 -19.10
CA ASP A 165 12.27 -16.54 -19.56
C ASP A 165 11.60 -16.01 -20.85
N ARG A 166 11.50 -14.68 -20.97
CA ARG A 166 10.69 -13.99 -21.99
C ARG A 166 11.45 -12.81 -22.62
N PRO A 167 12.61 -13.04 -23.25
CA PRO A 167 13.42 -11.99 -23.86
C PRO A 167 12.73 -11.32 -25.06
N ASP A 168 11.66 -11.92 -25.58
CA ASP A 168 10.80 -11.39 -26.65
C ASP A 168 9.95 -10.20 -26.22
N VAL A 169 9.58 -10.12 -24.94
CA VAL A 169 8.66 -9.11 -24.40
C VAL A 169 9.21 -8.32 -23.22
N PHE A 170 10.33 -8.75 -22.65
CA PHE A 170 10.93 -8.08 -21.50
C PHE A 170 12.46 -8.10 -21.58
N ALA A 171 13.08 -6.93 -21.38
CA ALA A 171 14.52 -6.76 -21.43
C ALA A 171 15.06 -6.13 -20.15
N ILE A 172 16.31 -6.45 -19.87
CA ILE A 172 17.09 -5.85 -18.80
C ILE A 172 18.34 -5.21 -19.37
N GLN A 173 18.68 -4.02 -18.88
CA GLN A 173 19.94 -3.36 -19.15
C GLN A 173 20.68 -3.17 -17.84
N ARG A 174 21.86 -3.76 -17.74
CA ARG A 174 22.76 -3.55 -16.62
C ARG A 174 23.61 -2.31 -16.87
N SER A 175 23.75 -1.47 -15.85
CA SER A 175 24.65 -0.33 -15.81
C SER A 175 25.60 -0.50 -14.63
N ASP A 176 26.90 -0.49 -14.92
CA ASP A 176 27.96 -0.58 -13.92
C ASP A 176 28.41 0.82 -13.47
N TYR A 177 27.44 1.70 -13.16
CA TYR A 177 27.72 3.04 -12.63
C TYR A 177 27.80 2.99 -11.10
N GLY A 178 29.02 3.09 -10.55
CA GLY A 178 29.29 3.04 -9.11
C GLY A 178 29.67 1.64 -8.60
N ASP A 179 29.65 1.46 -7.28
CA ASP A 179 30.09 0.22 -6.60
C ASP A 179 29.04 -0.92 -6.68
N HIS A 180 27.84 -0.64 -7.19
CA HIS A 180 26.74 -1.60 -7.29
C HIS A 180 26.12 -1.61 -8.69
N PRO A 181 25.84 -2.79 -9.27
CA PRO A 181 25.19 -2.88 -10.57
C PRO A 181 23.76 -2.33 -10.46
N THR A 182 23.42 -1.35 -11.31
CA THR A 182 22.06 -0.86 -11.46
C THR A 182 21.40 -1.57 -12.64
N PHE A 183 20.18 -2.06 -12.45
CA PHE A 183 19.40 -2.71 -13.49
C PHE A 183 18.23 -1.83 -13.94
N TYR A 184 18.12 -1.64 -15.25
CA TYR A 184 16.98 -1.00 -15.88
C TYR A 184 16.12 -2.05 -16.57
N TYR A 185 14.82 -2.03 -16.28
CA TYR A 185 13.86 -3.01 -16.76
C TYR A 185 12.99 -2.40 -17.85
N PHE A 186 12.70 -3.15 -18.90
CA PHE A 186 11.93 -2.66 -20.03
C PHE A 186 10.91 -3.67 -20.54
N VAL A 187 9.68 -3.23 -20.71
CA VAL A 187 8.67 -3.97 -21.47
C VAL A 187 8.83 -3.61 -22.94
N LEU A 188 8.90 -4.62 -23.79
CA LEU A 188 9.07 -4.49 -25.24
C LEU A 188 7.71 -4.56 -25.94
N SER A 189 7.54 -3.78 -26.99
CA SER A 189 6.41 -3.95 -27.91
C SER A 189 6.58 -5.24 -28.73
N PRO A 190 5.47 -5.90 -29.14
CA PRO A 190 5.58 -7.02 -30.07
C PRO A 190 6.22 -6.51 -31.38
N PRO A 191 7.04 -7.31 -32.06
CA PRO A 191 7.50 -6.93 -33.40
C PRO A 191 6.28 -6.68 -34.29
N GLU A 192 6.30 -5.60 -35.08
CA GLU A 192 5.31 -5.40 -36.15
C GLU A 192 5.53 -6.48 -37.22
N TRP A 193 4.48 -7.19 -37.64
CA TRP A 193 4.50 -8.20 -38.71
C TRP A 193 3.90 -7.61 -39.97
#